data_AF-A0A9E5LT10-F1
#
_entry.id   AF-A0A9E5LT10-F1
#
_cell.length_a   1.000
_cell.length_b   1.000
_cell.length_c   1.000
_cell.angle_alpha   90.00
_cell.angle_beta   90.00
_cell.angle_gamma   90.00
#
_symmetry.space_group_name_H-M   'P 1'
#
loop_
_entity.id
_entity.type
_entity.pdbx_description
1 polymer ?
#
loop_
_entity_poly.entity_id
_entity_poly.type
_entity_poly.pdbx_seq_one_letter_code
_entity_poly.pdbx_strand_id
1 'polypeptide(L)'
;MPGLANFAGEIMIFFGSWVAHPVLVAVAAWGVVLSAVAMLRAVKSLAFGPMSPAVQAETVTDLHGVREIWPFAVLTAALVVVGVMPLLVYGPARPVLERLLLP
;
A
#
# COMPACT_ATOMS: atom_id res chain seq x y z
N MET A 1 -5.92 0.29 2.40
CA MET A 1 -6.73 1.53 2.34
C MET A 1 -7.43 1.60 0.99
N PRO A 2 -8.77 1.67 0.95
CA PRO A 2 -9.50 1.86 -0.30
C PRO A 2 -8.95 3.02 -1.13
N GLY A 3 -8.80 2.82 -2.44
CA GLY A 3 -8.23 3.80 -3.36
C GLY A 3 -6.72 3.72 -3.58
N LEU A 4 -5.97 2.93 -2.80
CA LEU A 4 -4.55 2.66 -3.05
C LEU A 4 -4.35 1.28 -3.67
N ALA A 5 -3.33 1.15 -4.53
CA ALA A 5 -2.98 -0.09 -5.24
C ALA A 5 -2.93 -1.33 -4.35
N ASN A 6 -2.32 -1.21 -3.17
CA ASN A 6 -2.18 -2.31 -2.21
C ASN A 6 -3.52 -2.93 -1.84
N PHE A 7 -4.56 -2.10 -1.64
CA PHE A 7 -5.89 -2.58 -1.26
C PHE A 7 -6.59 -3.31 -2.40
N ALA A 8 -6.47 -2.80 -3.64
CA ALA A 8 -7.04 -3.48 -4.80
C ALA A 8 -6.43 -4.89 -4.98
N GLY A 9 -5.12 -5.02 -4.72
CA GLY A 9 -4.43 -6.32 -4.73
C GLY A 9 -4.87 -7.25 -3.59
N GLU A 10 -4.85 -6.77 -2.33
CA GLU A 10 -5.24 -7.55 -1.15
C GLU A 10 -6.67 -8.10 -1.27
N ILE A 11 -7.61 -7.28 -1.71
CA ILE A 11 -9.01 -7.67 -1.86
C ILE A 11 -9.17 -8.74 -2.95
N MET A 12 -8.47 -8.60 -4.08
CA MET A 12 -8.47 -9.61 -5.13
C MET A 12 -7.92 -10.95 -4.63
N ILE A 13 -6.83 -10.93 -3.84
CA ILE A 13 -6.25 -12.13 -3.21
C ILE A 13 -7.23 -12.78 -2.24
N PHE A 14 -7.87 -12.00 -1.37
CA PHE A 14 -8.83 -12.53 -0.40
C PHE A 14 -10.04 -13.17 -1.07
N PHE A 15 -10.67 -12.48 -2.02
CA PHE A 15 -11.83 -13.03 -2.73
C PHE A 15 -11.45 -14.24 -3.59
N GLY A 16 -10.31 -14.19 -4.28
CA GLY A 16 -9.82 -15.31 -5.09
C GLY A 16 -9.49 -16.54 -4.25
N SER A 17 -8.98 -16.36 -3.03
CA SER A 17 -8.58 -17.47 -2.15
C SER A 17 -9.70 -17.99 -1.26
N TRP A 18 -10.79 -17.22 -1.09
CA TRP A 18 -11.88 -17.54 -0.16
C TRP A 18 -12.56 -18.86 -0.46
N VAL A 19 -12.75 -19.19 -1.75
CA VAL A 19 -13.43 -20.41 -2.18
C VAL A 19 -12.63 -21.66 -1.78
N ALA A 20 -11.30 -21.60 -1.85
CA ALA A 20 -10.42 -22.73 -1.53
C ALA A 20 -10.07 -22.81 -0.04
N HIS A 21 -9.79 -21.68 0.61
CA HIS A 21 -9.19 -21.64 1.96
C HIS A 21 -9.78 -20.54 2.86
N PRO A 22 -11.09 -20.59 3.20
CA PRO A 22 -11.76 -19.51 3.93
C PRO A 22 -11.17 -19.25 5.32
N VAL A 23 -10.75 -20.30 6.04
CA VAL A 23 -10.13 -20.15 7.37
C VAL A 23 -8.80 -19.41 7.28
N LEU A 24 -7.96 -19.74 6.29
CA LEU A 24 -6.67 -19.07 6.09
C LEU A 24 -6.88 -17.61 5.67
N VAL A 25 -7.88 -17.32 4.84
CA VAL A 25 -8.22 -15.94 4.48
C VAL A 25 -8.70 -15.15 5.71
N ALA A 26 -9.50 -15.75 6.59
CA ALA A 26 -9.92 -15.09 7.84
C ALA A 26 -8.72 -14.75 8.74
N VAL A 27 -7.72 -15.64 8.83
CA VAL A 27 -6.47 -15.35 9.53
C VAL A 27 -5.66 -14.26 8.82
N ALA A 28 -5.54 -14.31 7.50
CA ALA A 28 -4.82 -13.30 6.71
C ALA A 28 -5.46 -11.91 6.81
N ALA A 29 -6.79 -11.83 6.93
CA ALA A 29 -7.50 -10.56 7.12
C ALA A 29 -7.10 -9.84 8.41
N TRP A 30 -6.71 -10.56 9.47
CA TRP A 30 -6.12 -9.93 10.67
C TRP A 30 -4.82 -9.21 10.38
N GLY A 31 -4.06 -9.65 9.37
CA GLY A 31 -2.87 -8.95 8.90
C GLY A 31 -3.17 -7.51 8.51
N VAL A 32 -4.31 -7.25 7.85
CA VAL A 32 -4.73 -5.89 7.49
C VAL A 32 -4.97 -5.03 8.73
N VAL A 33 -5.59 -5.60 9.77
CA VAL A 33 -5.84 -4.90 11.04
C VAL A 33 -4.52 -4.56 11.73
N LEU A 34 -3.59 -5.52 11.81
CA LEU A 34 -2.27 -5.32 12.41
C LEU A 34 -1.45 -4.27 11.63
N SER A 35 -1.48 -4.33 10.30
CA SER A 35 -0.84 -3.32 9.44
C SER A 35 -1.43 -1.92 9.66
N ALA A 36 -2.76 -1.81 9.81
CA ALA A 36 -3.39 -0.52 10.11
C ALA A 36 -2.95 0.02 11.48
N VAL A 37 -2.92 -0.82 12.52
CA VAL A 37 -2.44 -0.42 13.85
C VAL A 37 -0.98 0.01 13.81
N ALA A 38 -0.12 -0.74 13.12
CA ALA A 38 1.30 -0.41 12.98
C ALA A 38 1.50 0.92 12.25
N MET A 39 0.79 1.14 11.14
CA MET A 39 0.86 2.39 10.37
C MET A 39 0.36 3.58 11.19
N LEU A 40 -0.78 3.44 11.90
CA LEU A 40 -1.30 4.51 12.76
C LEU A 40 -0.35 4.85 13.90
N ARG A 41 0.31 3.85 14.50
CA ARG A 41 1.34 4.08 15.52
C ARG A 41 2.53 4.85 14.93
N ALA A 42 2.99 4.48 13.74
CA ALA A 42 4.08 5.16 13.05
C ALA A 42 3.73 6.61 12.71
N VAL A 43 2.55 6.86 12.12
CA VAL A 43 2.07 8.22 11.80
C VAL A 43 1.92 9.05 13.07
N LYS A 44 1.36 8.48 14.14
CA LYS A 44 1.28 9.16 15.44
C LYS A 44 2.67 9.56 15.94
N SER A 45 3.66 8.67 15.87
CA SER A 45 5.01 8.99 16.35
C SER A 45 5.75 9.99 15.46
N LEU A 46 5.52 9.97 14.15
CA LEU A 46 6.24 10.80 13.19
C LEU A 46 5.65 12.21 13.06
N ALA A 47 4.33 12.33 12.97
CA ALA A 47 3.67 13.59 12.66
C ALA A 47 3.02 14.27 13.88
N PHE A 48 2.59 13.48 14.88
CA PHE A 48 1.85 13.98 16.04
C PHE A 48 2.57 13.75 17.37
N GLY A 49 3.80 13.22 17.32
CA GLY A 49 4.62 12.93 18.48
C GLY A 49 5.45 14.15 18.90
N PRO A 50 6.07 14.10 20.10
CA PRO A 50 7.04 15.11 20.48
C PRO A 50 8.25 15.08 19.52
N MET A 51 8.73 16.26 19.15
CA MET A 51 9.89 16.40 18.26
C MET A 51 11.12 15.75 18.90
N SER A 52 11.76 14.83 18.18
CA SER A 52 12.89 14.08 18.75
C SER A 52 14.10 15.00 18.96
N PRO A 53 14.97 14.73 19.97
CA PRO A 53 16.17 15.52 20.19
C PRO A 53 17.12 15.57 18.99
N ALA A 54 17.15 14.52 18.16
CA ALA A 54 17.95 14.48 16.94
C ALA A 54 17.49 15.52 15.91
N VAL A 55 16.17 15.66 15.73
CA VAL A 55 15.59 16.65 14.80
C VAL A 55 15.67 18.07 15.36
N GLN A 56 15.79 18.24 16.68
CA GLN A 56 16.04 19.56 17.29
C GLN A 56 17.52 19.98 17.17
N ALA A 57 18.45 19.02 17.22
CA ALA A 57 19.88 19.27 17.14
C ALA A 57 20.37 19.51 15.70
N GLU A 58 19.79 18.81 14.73
CA GLU A 58 20.00 19.11 13.31
C GLU A 58 18.99 20.17 12.85
N THR A 59 19.43 21.23 12.18
CA THR A 59 18.53 22.20 11.55
C THR A 59 17.90 21.55 10.31
N VAL A 60 16.94 20.63 10.53
CA VAL A 60 16.22 19.95 9.47
C VAL A 60 15.34 20.96 8.74
N THR A 61 15.50 21.04 7.43
CA THR A 61 14.72 21.93 6.56
C THR A 61 13.60 21.15 5.88
N ASP A 62 12.52 21.86 5.55
CA ASP A 62 11.41 21.26 4.82
C ASP A 62 11.82 20.88 3.39
N LEU A 63 11.05 19.98 2.77
CA LEU A 63 11.26 19.62 1.36
C LEU A 63 11.10 20.85 0.48
N HIS A 64 12.13 21.16 -0.31
CA HIS A 64 12.14 22.34 -1.17
C HIS A 64 12.41 21.99 -2.64
N GLY A 65 11.57 22.56 -3.51
CA GLY A 65 11.74 22.48 -4.95
C GLY A 65 11.23 21.19 -5.59
N VAL A 66 11.20 21.21 -6.93
CA VAL A 66 10.59 20.15 -7.74
C VAL A 66 11.35 18.83 -7.60
N ARG A 67 12.68 18.86 -7.48
CA ARG A 67 13.51 17.64 -7.45
C ARG A 67 13.24 16.76 -6.22
N GLU A 68 12.88 17.37 -5.10
CA GLU A 68 12.62 16.65 -3.85
C GLU A 68 11.17 16.15 -3.78
N ILE A 69 10.22 16.94 -4.27
CA ILE A 69 8.78 16.60 -4.23
C ILE A 69 8.40 15.61 -5.33
N TRP A 70 9.03 15.71 -6.51
CA TRP A 70 8.65 14.94 -7.70
C TRP A 70 8.63 13.42 -7.48
N PRO A 71 9.64 12.78 -6.84
CA PRO A 71 9.60 11.35 -6.59
C PRO A 71 8.40 10.92 -5.75
N PHE A 72 8.08 11.67 -4.68
CA PHE A 72 6.92 11.38 -3.83
C PHE A 72 5.60 11.54 -4.60
N ALA A 73 5.50 12.59 -5.42
CA ALA A 73 4.33 12.84 -6.25
C ALA A 73 4.11 11.70 -7.26
N VAL A 74 5.15 11.27 -7.97
CA VAL A 74 5.08 10.18 -8.95
C VAL A 74 4.68 8.86 -8.30
N LEU A 75 5.30 8.50 -7.17
CA LEU A 75 4.98 7.26 -6.44
C LEU A 75 3.55 7.28 -5.89
N THR A 76 3.12 8.40 -5.33
CA THR A 76 1.76 8.57 -4.82
C THR A 76 0.74 8.50 -5.96
N ALA A 77 1.01 9.17 -7.08
CA ALA A 77 0.15 9.12 -8.26
C ALA A 77 0.04 7.69 -8.80
N ALA A 78 1.15 6.96 -8.91
CA ALA A 78 1.12 5.56 -9.34
C ALA A 78 0.27 4.69 -8.40
N LEU A 79 0.41 4.85 -7.08
CA LEU A 79 -0.39 4.12 -6.08
C LEU A 79 -1.88 4.41 -6.21
N VAL A 80 -2.26 5.67 -6.42
CA VAL A 80 -3.67 6.08 -6.56
C VAL A 80 -4.24 5.62 -7.90
N VAL A 81 -3.51 5.83 -9.00
CA VAL A 81 -3.96 5.44 -10.35
C VAL A 81 -4.21 3.94 -10.43
N VAL A 82 -3.28 3.12 -9.92
CA VAL A 82 -3.46 1.67 -9.90
C VAL A 82 -4.53 1.25 -8.88
N GLY A 83 -4.67 1.97 -7.77
CA GLY A 83 -5.72 1.71 -6.77
C GLY A 83 -7.13 1.95 -7.29
N VAL A 84 -7.32 3.00 -8.11
CA VAL A 84 -8.61 3.34 -8.73
C VAL A 84 -8.86 2.51 -9.99
N MET A 85 -7.82 2.25 -10.79
CA MET A 85 -7.91 1.48 -12.04
C MET A 85 -6.95 0.27 -12.03
N PRO A 86 -7.25 -0.78 -11.26
CA PRO A 86 -6.38 -1.96 -11.12
C PRO A 86 -6.20 -2.74 -12.44
N LEU A 87 -7.12 -2.54 -13.40
CA LEU A 87 -7.03 -3.13 -14.74
C LEU A 87 -5.76 -2.73 -15.50
N LEU A 88 -5.13 -1.60 -15.16
CA LEU A 88 -3.83 -1.20 -15.73
C LEU A 88 -2.73 -2.25 -15.50
N VAL A 89 -2.76 -2.91 -14.35
CA VAL A 89 -1.79 -3.94 -13.97
C VAL A 89 -2.35 -5.33 -14.26
N TYR A 90 -3.61 -5.57 -13.89
CA TYR A 90 -4.23 -6.89 -14.04
C TYR A 90 -4.47 -7.27 -15.51
N GLY A 91 -4.86 -6.32 -16.37
CA GLY A 91 -5.15 -6.58 -17.78
C GLY A 91 -3.96 -7.20 -18.53
N PRO A 92 -2.77 -6.58 -18.49
CA PRO A 92 -1.56 -7.16 -19.08
C PRO A 92 -1.12 -8.48 -18.44
N ALA A 93 -1.37 -8.68 -17.13
CA ALA A 93 -0.98 -9.90 -16.42
C ALA A 93 -1.90 -11.09 -16.74
N ARG A 94 -3.18 -10.84 -17.01
CA ARG A 94 -4.23 -11.84 -17.24
C ARG A 94 -3.87 -12.96 -18.23
N PRO A 95 -3.39 -12.69 -19.47
CA PRO A 95 -3.09 -13.77 -20.42
C PRO A 95 -1.98 -14.71 -19.96
N VAL A 96 -1.04 -14.24 -19.13
CA VAL A 96 0.01 -15.08 -18.54
C VAL A 96 -0.57 -15.93 -17.42
N LEU A 97 -1.44 -15.35 -16.58
CA LEU A 97 -2.10 -16.06 -15.49
C LEU A 97 -3.03 -17.17 -16.01
N GLU A 98 -3.80 -16.92 -17.07
CA GLU A 98 -4.70 -17.93 -17.65
C GLU A 98 -3.93 -19.14 -18.18
N ARG A 99 -2.75 -18.95 -18.80
CA ARG A 99 -1.86 -20.04 -19.24
C ARG A 99 -1.25 -20.83 -18.09
N LEU A 100 -1.06 -20.22 -16.92
CA LEU A 100 -0.55 -20.91 -15.74
C LEU A 100 -1.62 -21.78 -15.06
N LEU A 101 -2.88 -21.37 -15.16
CA LEU A 101 -4.01 -22.05 -14.52
C LEU A 101 -4.61 -23.16 -15.41
N LEU A 102 -4.50 -23.02 -16.73
CA LEU A 102 -4.94 -24.02 -17.71
C LEU A 102 -3.71 -24.50 -18.50
N PRO A 103 -3.11 -25.65 -18.12
CA PRO A 103 -1.96 -26.21 -18.81
C PRO A 103 -2.28 -26.64 -20.25
#